data_AF-L7IZQ0-F1
#
_entry.id   AF-L7IZQ0-F1
#
_cell.length_a   1.000
_cell.length_b   1.000
_cell.length_c   1.000
_cell.angle_alpha   90.00
_cell.angle_beta   90.00
_cell.angle_gamma   90.00
#
_symmetry.space_group_name_H-M   'P 1'
#
loop_
_entity.id
_entity.type
_entity.pdbx_description
1 polymer ?
#
loop_
_entity_poly.entity_id
_entity_poly.type
_entity_poly.pdbx_seq_one_letter_code
_entity_poly.pdbx_strand_id
1 'polypeptide(L)'
;MNPAVAASIAHLHNKDNLQALLAEAANRGAHATGDAADQVAKMTGESKVWLDTVNNTVEGHTSSCKLFFNDSLVWETGSCHDNTVKIQTALRQADPRFELRMAKKDENTVEGHTRKLNIKYRGETILKDHSCHDNMEGMASVINNIWSTNPAK
;
A
#
# COMPACT_ATOMS: atom_id res chain seq x y z
N MET A 1 -24.44 18.21 -7.76
CA MET A 1 -24.54 17.62 -6.40
C MET A 1 -23.33 18.05 -5.59
N ASN A 2 -23.53 18.45 -4.33
CA ASN A 2 -22.45 18.90 -3.46
C ASN A 2 -21.57 17.68 -3.06
N PRO A 3 -20.25 17.68 -3.32
CA PRO A 3 -19.38 16.53 -3.06
C PRO A 3 -19.38 16.07 -1.59
N ALA A 4 -19.70 16.96 -0.66
CA ALA A 4 -19.89 16.62 0.75
C ALA A 4 -21.04 15.63 0.98
N VAL A 5 -22.14 15.77 0.24
CA VAL A 5 -23.34 14.91 0.38
C VAL A 5 -23.09 13.52 -0.19
N ALA A 6 -22.39 13.42 -1.33
CA ALA A 6 -22.02 12.15 -1.93
C ALA A 6 -21.03 11.36 -1.04
N ALA A 7 -20.09 12.05 -0.38
CA ALA A 7 -19.16 11.44 0.56
C ALA A 7 -19.88 10.88 1.81
N SER A 8 -20.87 11.60 2.35
CA SER A 8 -21.66 11.16 3.51
C SER A 8 -22.55 9.95 3.19
N ILE A 9 -23.18 9.91 2.01
CA ILE A 9 -24.03 8.78 1.59
C ILE A 9 -23.18 7.53 1.36
N ALA A 10 -22.01 7.65 0.71
CA ALA A 10 -21.09 6.53 0.52
C ALA A 10 -20.51 6.00 1.85
N HIS A 11 -20.23 6.89 2.81
CA HIS A 11 -19.75 6.51 4.15
C HIS A 11 -20.81 5.76 4.97
N LEU A 12 -22.09 6.16 4.84
CA LEU A 12 -23.21 5.48 5.50
C LEU A 12 -23.43 4.08 4.90
N HIS A 13 -23.50 3.95 3.57
CA HIS A 13 -23.65 2.64 2.91
C HIS A 13 -22.52 1.66 3.25
N ASN A 14 -21.28 2.13 3.38
CA ASN A 14 -20.16 1.26 3.73
C ASN A 14 -20.22 0.78 5.19
N LYS A 15 -20.67 1.66 6.10
CA LYS A 15 -20.89 1.30 7.51
C LYS A 15 -22.04 0.32 7.69
N ASP A 16 -23.13 0.50 6.96
CA ASP A 16 -24.29 -0.38 7.02
C ASP A 16 -23.96 -1.77 6.45
N ASN A 17 -23.18 -1.83 5.36
CA ASN A 17 -22.67 -3.09 4.82
C ASN A 17 -21.69 -3.79 5.76
N LEU A 18 -20.78 -3.05 6.41
CA LEU A 18 -19.85 -3.63 7.38
C LEU A 18 -20.60 -4.16 8.62
N GLN A 19 -21.58 -3.42 9.13
CA GLN A 19 -22.43 -3.87 10.24
C GLN A 19 -23.23 -5.12 9.87
N ALA A 20 -23.76 -5.19 8.65
CA ALA A 20 -24.46 -6.37 8.15
C ALA A 20 -23.54 -7.60 8.04
N LEU A 21 -22.33 -7.43 7.51
CA LEU A 21 -21.33 -8.50 7.40
C LEU A 21 -20.81 -8.96 8.78
N LEU A 22 -20.58 -8.03 9.71
CA LEU A 22 -20.19 -8.34 11.09
C LEU A 22 -21.31 -9.09 11.83
N ALA A 23 -22.57 -8.67 11.65
CA ALA A 23 -23.72 -9.35 12.22
C ALA A 23 -23.91 -10.75 11.61
N GLU A 24 -23.69 -10.92 10.31
CA GLU A 24 -23.74 -12.23 9.66
C GLU A 24 -22.60 -13.15 10.13
N ALA A 25 -21.37 -12.64 10.23
CA ALA A 25 -20.23 -13.39 10.77
C ALA A 25 -20.44 -13.79 12.24
N ALA A 26 -20.99 -12.89 13.06
CA ALA A 26 -21.33 -13.17 14.46
C ALA A 26 -22.46 -14.20 14.59
N ASN A 27 -23.50 -14.11 13.75
CA ASN A 27 -24.63 -15.05 13.75
C ASN A 27 -24.26 -16.45 13.26
N ARG A 28 -23.22 -16.59 12.43
CA ARG A 28 -22.73 -17.89 11.94
C ARG A 28 -21.75 -18.59 12.90
N GLY A 29 -21.33 -17.94 14.00
CA GLY A 29 -20.41 -18.50 14.99
C GLY A 29 -19.07 -18.96 14.39
N ALA A 30 -18.30 -19.76 15.13
CA ALA A 30 -16.97 -20.26 14.76
C ALA A 30 -16.92 -21.17 13.49
N HIS A 31 -18.03 -21.28 12.76
CA HIS A 31 -18.20 -22.05 11.53
C HIS A 31 -18.37 -21.17 10.27
N ALA A 32 -18.14 -19.85 10.36
CA ALA A 32 -18.07 -18.98 9.18
C ALA A 32 -16.81 -19.28 8.33
N THR A 33 -16.78 -20.43 7.67
CA THR A 33 -15.78 -20.77 6.66
C THR A 33 -16.21 -20.26 5.30
N GLY A 34 -15.34 -19.48 4.65
CA GLY A 34 -15.40 -19.09 3.25
C GLY A 34 -16.15 -17.79 2.99
N ASP A 35 -15.45 -16.80 2.45
CA ASP A 35 -15.92 -15.51 1.93
C ASP A 35 -16.31 -14.43 2.94
N ALA A 36 -17.27 -14.61 3.84
CA ALA A 36 -17.73 -13.50 4.70
C ALA A 36 -16.68 -13.09 5.75
N ALA A 37 -16.09 -14.08 6.44
CA ALA A 37 -15.01 -13.83 7.38
C ALA A 37 -13.75 -13.30 6.68
N ASP A 38 -13.46 -13.76 5.47
CA ASP A 38 -12.35 -13.28 4.65
C ASP A 38 -12.58 -11.84 4.17
N GLN A 39 -13.82 -11.48 3.81
CA GLN A 39 -14.20 -10.12 3.48
C GLN A 39 -14.13 -9.20 4.69
N VAL A 40 -14.57 -9.64 5.88
CA VAL A 40 -14.42 -8.88 7.12
C VAL A 40 -12.95 -8.71 7.49
N ALA A 41 -12.14 -9.75 7.39
CA ALA A 41 -10.70 -9.68 7.63
C ALA A 41 -10.01 -8.74 6.63
N LYS A 42 -10.45 -8.73 5.35
CA LYS A 42 -10.04 -7.73 4.37
C LYS A 42 -10.48 -6.34 4.79
N MET A 43 -11.73 -6.10 5.15
CA MET A 43 -12.20 -4.74 5.45
C MET A 43 -11.66 -4.17 6.78
N THR A 44 -11.27 -5.03 7.73
CA THR A 44 -10.82 -4.63 9.08
C THR A 44 -9.34 -4.86 9.35
N GLY A 45 -8.65 -5.55 8.45
CA GLY A 45 -7.26 -5.92 8.62
C GLY A 45 -6.31 -4.72 8.56
N GLU A 46 -5.19 -4.85 9.25
CA GLU A 46 -4.13 -3.84 9.27
C GLU A 46 -3.58 -3.57 7.86
N SER A 47 -3.40 -2.28 7.54
CA SER A 47 -2.69 -1.84 6.34
C SER A 47 -1.39 -1.18 6.76
N LYS A 48 -0.26 -1.67 6.24
CA LYS A 48 1.08 -1.24 6.63
C LYS A 48 2.10 -1.51 5.53
N VAL A 49 3.01 -0.56 5.34
CA VAL A 49 4.26 -0.72 4.59
C VAL A 49 5.42 -0.62 5.58
N TRP A 50 6.39 -1.51 5.51
CA TRP A 50 7.58 -1.45 6.36
C TRP A 50 8.81 -2.00 5.64
N LEU A 51 9.98 -1.64 6.17
CA LEU A 51 11.27 -2.12 5.72
C LEU A 51 11.88 -3.05 6.78
N ASP A 52 12.32 -4.23 6.37
CA ASP A 52 13.11 -5.15 7.18
C ASP A 52 14.60 -4.99 6.86
N THR A 53 15.45 -5.13 7.86
CA THR A 53 16.91 -5.10 7.70
C THR A 53 17.42 -6.43 7.15
N VAL A 54 18.32 -6.38 6.15
CA VAL A 54 19.01 -7.57 5.64
C VAL A 54 20.51 -7.32 5.50
N ASN A 55 21.29 -8.40 5.41
CA ASN A 55 22.72 -8.32 5.12
C ASN A 55 22.95 -7.73 3.71
N ASN A 56 23.91 -6.80 3.61
CA ASN A 56 24.18 -6.00 2.41
C ASN A 56 24.33 -6.85 1.14
N THR A 57 23.62 -6.47 0.08
CA THR A 57 23.87 -6.91 -1.31
C THR A 57 24.08 -5.68 -2.20
N VAL A 58 24.77 -5.77 -3.34
CA VAL A 58 25.09 -4.61 -4.20
C VAL A 58 24.30 -4.69 -5.51
N GLU A 59 23.56 -3.63 -5.88
CA GLU A 59 22.80 -3.55 -7.14
C GLU A 59 22.84 -2.13 -7.74
N GLY A 60 22.75 -1.98 -9.06
CA GLY A 60 22.83 -0.68 -9.74
C GLY A 60 21.49 0.04 -9.87
N HIS A 61 21.40 1.30 -9.39
CA HIS A 61 20.29 2.22 -9.63
C HIS A 61 20.30 2.73 -11.07
N THR A 62 19.13 2.69 -11.69
CA THR A 62 18.92 3.02 -13.11
C THR A 62 17.79 4.03 -13.31
N SER A 63 17.02 4.33 -12.26
CA SER A 63 15.78 5.10 -12.34
C SER A 63 15.62 6.09 -11.19
N SER A 64 14.68 7.02 -11.33
CA SER A 64 14.15 7.90 -10.28
C SER A 64 12.68 7.57 -10.06
N CYS A 65 12.17 7.82 -8.85
CA CYS A 65 10.83 7.39 -8.46
C CYS A 65 10.06 8.51 -7.74
N LYS A 66 8.81 8.71 -8.14
CA LYS A 66 7.88 9.69 -7.57
C LYS A 66 6.56 9.01 -7.22
N LEU A 67 6.13 9.11 -5.97
CA LEU A 67 4.85 8.59 -5.50
C LEU A 67 3.80 9.70 -5.53
N PHE A 68 2.68 9.40 -6.17
CA PHE A 68 1.51 10.24 -6.26
C PHE A 68 0.34 9.60 -5.51
N PHE A 69 -0.51 10.43 -4.92
CA PHE A 69 -1.79 10.05 -4.34
C PHE A 69 -2.89 10.94 -4.93
N ASN A 70 -3.86 10.34 -5.65
CA ASN A 70 -4.86 11.07 -6.45
C ASN A 70 -4.20 12.18 -7.31
N ASP A 71 -3.19 11.81 -8.08
CA ASP A 71 -2.39 12.70 -8.94
C ASP A 71 -1.60 13.81 -8.24
N SER A 72 -1.63 13.91 -6.91
CA SER A 72 -0.80 14.83 -6.14
C SER A 72 0.51 14.17 -5.74
N LEU A 73 1.65 14.83 -5.99
CA LEU A 73 2.96 14.32 -5.56
C LEU A 73 3.02 14.33 -4.02
N VAL A 74 3.27 13.16 -3.42
CA VAL A 74 3.33 13.02 -1.95
C VAL A 74 4.70 12.56 -1.46
N TRP A 75 5.52 11.99 -2.34
CA TRP A 75 6.89 11.62 -2.03
C TRP A 75 7.70 11.51 -3.32
N GLU A 76 8.99 11.87 -3.26
CA GLU A 76 9.94 11.63 -4.33
C GLU A 76 11.28 11.19 -3.79
N THR A 77 11.96 10.32 -4.54
CA THR A 77 13.37 10.02 -4.33
C THR A 77 14.14 10.29 -5.60
N GLY A 78 15.37 10.76 -5.40
CA GLY A 78 16.31 10.95 -6.47
C GLY A 78 16.76 9.64 -7.11
N SER A 79 16.59 8.45 -6.51
CA SER A 79 17.12 7.17 -7.03
C SER A 79 16.28 5.94 -6.68
N CYS A 80 16.06 5.05 -7.65
CA CYS A 80 15.44 3.75 -7.50
C CYS A 80 15.88 2.76 -8.60
N HIS A 81 15.50 1.50 -8.46
CA HIS A 81 15.83 0.42 -9.40
C HIS A 81 14.68 0.08 -10.32
N ASP A 82 14.96 -0.59 -11.44
CA ASP A 82 13.92 -1.08 -12.37
C ASP A 82 12.97 -2.10 -11.71
N ASN A 83 13.42 -2.82 -10.67
CA ASN A 83 12.59 -3.77 -9.92
C ASN A 83 11.42 -3.08 -9.17
N THR A 84 11.45 -1.75 -9.03
CA THR A 84 10.43 -0.92 -8.40
C THR A 84 9.06 -0.98 -9.10
N VAL A 85 9.01 -1.49 -10.34
CA VAL A 85 7.74 -1.84 -11.03
C VAL A 85 6.87 -2.80 -10.21
N LYS A 86 7.48 -3.71 -9.44
CA LYS A 86 6.74 -4.63 -8.55
C LYS A 86 6.11 -3.89 -7.38
N ILE A 87 6.80 -2.89 -6.83
CA ILE A 87 6.25 -1.99 -5.80
C ILE A 87 5.08 -1.19 -6.37
N GLN A 88 5.23 -0.60 -7.57
CA GLN A 88 4.15 0.13 -8.23
C GLN A 88 2.90 -0.75 -8.41
N THR A 89 3.09 -1.96 -8.94
CA THR A 89 1.99 -2.92 -9.16
C THR A 89 1.30 -3.29 -7.84
N ALA A 90 2.07 -3.61 -6.81
CA ALA A 90 1.54 -3.96 -5.49
C ALA A 90 0.78 -2.79 -4.85
N LEU A 91 1.27 -1.55 -4.98
CA LEU A 91 0.59 -0.36 -4.46
C LEU A 91 -0.72 -0.10 -5.19
N ARG A 92 -0.78 -0.21 -6.51
CA ARG A 92 -2.02 -0.05 -7.27
C ARG A 92 -3.05 -1.13 -6.92
N GLN A 93 -2.59 -2.36 -6.69
CA GLN A 93 -3.46 -3.46 -6.24
C GLN A 93 -4.00 -3.19 -4.84
N ALA A 94 -3.16 -2.66 -3.94
CA ALA A 94 -3.56 -2.31 -2.58
C ALA A 94 -4.56 -1.15 -2.58
N ASP A 95 -4.21 -0.05 -3.25
CA ASP A 95 -4.99 1.19 -3.25
C ASP A 95 -4.79 1.93 -4.56
N PRO A 96 -5.79 1.95 -5.46
CA PRO A 96 -5.67 2.51 -6.81
C PRO A 96 -5.49 4.03 -6.84
N ARG A 97 -5.58 4.70 -5.68
CA ARG A 97 -5.28 6.13 -5.54
C ARG A 97 -3.77 6.38 -5.58
N PHE A 98 -2.95 5.37 -5.29
CA PHE A 98 -1.51 5.48 -5.39
C PHE A 98 -1.00 5.20 -6.79
N GLU A 99 -0.03 6.00 -7.20
CA GLU A 99 0.66 5.86 -8.47
C GLU A 99 2.15 6.14 -8.28
N LEU A 100 2.98 5.10 -8.43
CA LEU A 100 4.44 5.24 -8.38
C LEU A 100 5.00 5.40 -9.80
N ARG A 101 5.42 6.61 -10.17
CA ARG A 101 5.95 6.92 -11.49
C ARG A 101 7.46 6.82 -11.47
N MET A 102 8.00 6.09 -12.44
CA MET A 102 9.44 5.90 -12.63
C MET A 102 9.90 6.66 -13.86
N ALA A 103 11.06 7.29 -13.78
CA ALA A 103 11.75 7.88 -14.92
C ALA A 103 13.20 7.39 -14.95
N LYS A 104 13.67 6.91 -16.11
CA LYS A 104 15.07 6.50 -16.28
C LYS A 104 16.00 7.68 -16.03
N LYS A 105 17.15 7.39 -15.46
CA LYS A 105 18.24 8.36 -15.31
C LYS A 105 19.21 8.27 -16.49
N ASP A 106 19.89 9.37 -16.76
CA ASP A 106 20.98 9.42 -17.73
C ASP A 106 22.25 8.73 -17.19
N GLU A 107 22.42 8.67 -15.87
CA GLU A 107 23.59 8.06 -15.21
C GLU A 107 23.16 6.96 -14.21
N ASN A 108 23.80 5.80 -14.30
CA ASN A 108 23.62 4.69 -13.37
C ASN A 108 24.52 4.88 -12.15
N THR A 109 23.97 4.73 -10.95
CA THR A 109 24.75 4.69 -9.70
C THR A 109 24.72 3.28 -9.13
N VAL A 110 25.78 2.83 -8.45
CA VAL A 110 25.78 1.53 -7.77
C VAL A 110 25.57 1.77 -6.28
N GLU A 111 24.49 1.22 -5.70
CA GLU A 111 24.19 1.37 -4.27
C GLU A 111 23.91 0.00 -3.63
N GLY A 112 24.38 -0.17 -2.40
CA GLY A 112 24.14 -1.40 -1.64
C GLY A 112 22.70 -1.47 -1.16
N HIS A 113 21.98 -2.53 -1.50
CA HIS A 113 20.73 -2.93 -0.86
C HIS A 113 20.96 -3.28 0.60
N THR A 114 20.32 -2.51 1.48
CA THR A 114 20.35 -2.70 2.93
C THR A 114 19.00 -3.21 3.46
N ARG A 115 17.92 -3.20 2.65
CA ARG A 115 16.54 -3.38 3.13
C ARG A 115 15.65 -4.25 2.25
N LYS A 116 14.57 -4.73 2.87
CA LYS A 116 13.47 -5.44 2.23
C LYS A 116 12.16 -4.71 2.49
N LEU A 117 11.46 -4.29 1.44
CA LEU A 117 10.16 -3.64 1.53
C LEU A 117 9.04 -4.68 1.51
N ASN A 118 8.10 -4.49 2.42
CA ASN A 118 6.90 -5.31 2.55
C ASN A 118 5.65 -4.42 2.52
N ILE A 119 4.59 -4.91 1.90
CA ILE A 119 3.30 -4.25 1.82
C ILE A 119 2.23 -5.24 2.30
N LYS A 120 1.58 -4.88 3.40
CA LYS A 120 0.34 -5.49 3.86
C LYS A 120 -0.77 -4.49 3.68
N TYR A 121 -1.88 -4.90 3.10
CA TYR A 121 -3.03 -4.06 2.96
C TYR A 121 -4.24 -4.84 3.41
N ARG A 122 -5.03 -4.26 4.31
CA ARG A 122 -6.29 -4.87 4.71
C ARG A 122 -6.10 -6.31 5.21
N GLY A 123 -5.06 -6.55 6.00
CA GLY A 123 -4.75 -7.88 6.53
C GLY A 123 -3.97 -8.81 5.59
N GLU A 124 -3.95 -8.52 4.29
CA GLU A 124 -3.33 -9.36 3.25
C GLU A 124 -1.93 -8.89 2.88
N THR A 125 -0.96 -9.80 2.82
CA THR A 125 0.40 -9.48 2.34
C THR A 125 0.42 -9.45 0.82
N ILE A 126 0.57 -8.26 0.23
CA ILE A 126 0.57 -8.03 -1.22
C ILE A 126 2.00 -8.07 -1.78
N LEU A 127 2.97 -7.57 -1.01
CA LEU A 127 4.38 -7.63 -1.38
C LEU A 127 5.19 -8.06 -0.17
N LYS A 128 6.10 -9.01 -0.38
CA LYS A 128 6.97 -9.54 0.67
C LYS A 128 8.42 -9.57 0.21
N ASP A 129 9.32 -9.21 1.11
CA ASP A 129 10.78 -9.33 0.98
C ASP A 129 11.36 -8.72 -0.31
N HIS A 130 10.77 -7.62 -0.80
CA HIS A 130 11.22 -6.97 -2.02
C HIS A 130 12.48 -6.15 -1.76
N SER A 131 13.59 -6.45 -2.45
CA SER A 131 14.85 -5.72 -2.27
C SER A 131 14.70 -4.22 -2.51
N CYS A 132 15.21 -3.40 -1.58
CA CYS A 132 15.17 -1.95 -1.68
C CYS A 132 16.31 -1.31 -0.85
N HIS A 133 16.30 0.02 -0.77
CA HIS A 133 17.26 0.82 0.00
C HIS A 133 16.58 1.56 1.14
N ASP A 134 17.38 2.08 2.06
CA ASP A 134 16.94 2.91 3.18
C ASP A 134 16.13 4.14 2.71
N ASN A 135 16.39 4.65 1.51
CA ASN A 135 15.65 5.79 0.96
C ASN A 135 14.15 5.51 0.77
N MET A 136 13.73 4.25 0.74
CA MET A 136 12.32 3.85 0.66
C MET A 136 11.58 3.96 1.99
N GLU A 137 12.28 4.21 3.11
CA GLU A 137 11.66 4.43 4.42
C GLU A 137 10.72 5.64 4.38
N GLY A 138 11.13 6.73 3.75
CA GLY A 138 10.28 7.91 3.58
C GLY A 138 8.99 7.62 2.80
N MET A 139 9.07 6.76 1.78
CA MET A 139 7.90 6.32 1.02
C MET A 139 6.95 5.51 1.91
N ALA A 140 7.49 4.55 2.68
CA ALA A 140 6.71 3.72 3.59
C ALA A 140 5.99 4.58 4.65
N SER A 141 6.67 5.57 5.23
CA SER A 141 6.07 6.51 6.19
C SER A 141 4.92 7.30 5.57
N VAL A 142 5.08 7.83 4.36
CA VAL A 142 4.02 8.60 3.66
C VAL A 142 2.80 7.73 3.37
N ILE A 143 3.00 6.50 2.89
CA ILE A 143 1.89 5.56 2.61
C ILE A 143 1.13 5.23 3.89
N ASN A 144 1.84 4.90 4.97
CA ASN A 144 1.21 4.58 6.26
C ASN A 144 0.42 5.77 6.82
N ASN A 145 0.95 6.99 6.70
CA ASN A 145 0.25 8.20 7.12
C ASN A 145 -1.02 8.45 6.29
N ILE A 146 -0.98 8.21 4.98
CA ILE A 146 -2.16 8.33 4.12
C ILE A 146 -3.19 7.27 4.47
N TRP A 147 -2.81 6.01 4.67
CA TRP A 147 -3.76 4.98 5.07
C TRP A 147 -4.38 5.21 6.44
N SER A 148 -3.64 5.80 7.40
CA SER A 148 -4.17 6.11 8.72
C SER A 148 -5.11 7.33 8.72
N THR A 149 -4.82 8.36 7.91
CA THR A 149 -5.60 9.61 7.88
C THR A 149 -6.69 9.64 6.81
N ASN A 150 -6.51 8.89 5.73
CA ASN A 150 -7.40 8.80 4.59
C ASN A 150 -7.54 7.33 4.13
N PRO A 151 -8.13 6.47 4.99
CA PRO A 151 -8.30 5.05 4.67
C PRO A 151 -9.08 4.90 3.37
N ALA A 152 -8.69 3.93 2.54
CA ALA A 152 -9.44 3.67 1.32
C ALA A 152 -10.85 3.20 1.68
N LYS A 153 -11.83 3.64 0.89
CA LYS A 153 -13.24 3.31 1.09
C LYS A 153 -13.53 1.85 0.74
#